data_AF-A0A2U2DQN6-F1
#
_entry.id   AF-A0A2U2DQN6-F1
#
_cell.length_a   1.000
_cell.length_b   1.000
_cell.length_c   1.000
_cell.angle_alpha   90.00
_cell.angle_beta   90.00
_cell.angle_gamma   90.00
#
_symmetry.space_group_name_H-M   'P 1'
#
loop_
_entity.id
_entity.type
_entity.pdbx_description
1 polymer ?
#
loop_
_entity_poly.entity_id
_entity_poly.type
_entity_poly.pdbx_seq_one_letter_code
_entity_poly.pdbx_strand_id
1 'polypeptide(L)'
;MKALLLLGILGGGVVAPVLAEELGPFDEPVSEETLELPASDLDPDAKPQVACSRFAAFAVKEVDIGEIGAEKLSLIGPADACTVDTPGEKIVKDEVAGYFLGVSGDYIFFQASDGWNGGLPFVVYDRRTVGRLFDDAFAGDGFTEIKSGADTLVLHYQRSLTAECSLYKDTGACAAAIATKTGLAAKRIPDCTAIYDAEKKRTPDFKEEIDKLPTVINYPVEMRWAGGKATFSPMGGDVTCNLPS
;
A
#
# COMPACT_ATOMS: atom_id res chain seq x y z
N MET A 1 6.98 -2.99 -73.60
CA MET A 1 5.78 -3.35 -72.83
C MET A 1 5.87 -2.69 -71.45
N LYS A 2 4.75 -2.13 -70.96
CA LYS A 2 4.58 -1.31 -69.75
C LYS A 2 4.75 -2.09 -68.43
N ALA A 3 5.28 -1.41 -67.41
CA ALA A 3 4.96 -1.45 -65.96
C ALA A 3 5.98 -0.51 -65.29
N LEU A 4 5.73 0.64 -64.64
CA LEU A 4 4.76 1.12 -63.63
C LEU A 4 4.76 0.33 -62.31
N LEU A 5 4.77 1.10 -61.20
CA LEU A 5 4.70 0.79 -59.76
C LEU A 5 6.07 0.68 -59.06
N LEU A 6 6.33 1.25 -57.87
CA LEU A 6 5.53 1.99 -56.87
C LEU A 6 6.51 2.70 -55.92
N LEU A 7 6.24 3.96 -55.55
CA LEU A 7 6.84 4.60 -54.37
C LEU A 7 6.23 3.98 -53.11
N GLY A 8 7.03 3.26 -52.33
CA GLY A 8 6.65 2.81 -50.99
C GLY A 8 7.11 3.82 -49.94
N ILE A 9 6.18 4.57 -49.37
CA ILE A 9 6.39 5.43 -48.21
C ILE A 9 6.58 4.52 -47.00
N LEU A 10 7.79 4.48 -46.44
CA LEU A 10 8.06 3.87 -45.14
C LEU A 10 7.47 4.79 -44.06
N GLY A 11 6.25 4.49 -43.62
CA GLY A 11 5.66 5.05 -42.41
C GLY A 11 6.37 4.49 -41.18
N GLY A 12 7.34 5.23 -40.65
CA GLY A 12 7.92 4.97 -39.34
C GLY A 12 6.92 5.36 -38.26
N GLY A 13 6.20 4.39 -37.71
CA GLY A 13 5.45 4.57 -36.48
C GLY A 13 6.43 4.75 -35.33
N VAL A 14 6.49 5.96 -34.76
CA VAL A 14 7.18 6.21 -33.50
C VAL A 14 6.33 5.58 -32.41
N VAL A 15 6.68 4.38 -31.97
CA VAL A 15 6.16 3.81 -30.73
C VAL A 15 6.80 4.60 -29.62
N ALA A 16 6.04 5.50 -28.99
CA ALA A 16 6.49 6.15 -27.77
C ALA A 16 6.70 5.04 -26.72
N PRO A 17 7.85 5.00 -26.02
CA PRO A 17 8.01 4.10 -24.89
C PRO A 17 6.99 4.53 -23.83
N VAL A 18 6.01 3.65 -23.56
CA VAL A 18 5.30 3.68 -22.29
C VAL A 18 6.39 3.51 -21.23
N LEU A 19 6.54 4.51 -20.37
CA LEU A 19 7.36 4.39 -19.18
C LEU A 19 6.74 3.24 -18.38
N ALA A 20 7.37 2.06 -18.43
CA ALA A 20 7.08 0.99 -17.51
C ALA A 20 7.43 1.54 -16.12
N GLU A 21 6.41 1.87 -15.35
CA GLU A 21 6.52 1.92 -13.90
C GLU A 21 7.05 0.55 -13.49
N GLU A 22 8.21 0.49 -12.82
CA GLU A 22 8.68 -0.79 -12.28
C GLU A 22 7.56 -1.32 -11.39
N LEU A 23 7.00 -2.49 -11.74
CA LEU A 23 5.85 -3.15 -11.08
C LEU A 23 6.11 -3.55 -9.61
N GLY A 24 7.10 -2.92 -8.99
CA GLY A 24 7.56 -3.20 -7.64
C GLY A 24 7.89 -4.69 -7.49
N PRO A 25 7.80 -5.20 -6.26
CA PRO A 25 8.01 -6.61 -5.96
C PRO A 25 6.76 -7.49 -6.21
N PHE A 26 5.80 -7.05 -7.02
CA PHE A 26 4.54 -7.77 -7.27
C PHE A 26 4.56 -8.61 -8.56
N ASP A 27 3.59 -9.50 -8.68
CA ASP A 27 3.32 -10.25 -9.90
C ASP A 27 2.73 -9.32 -10.96
N GLU A 28 3.21 -9.45 -12.19
CA GLU A 28 2.68 -8.71 -13.33
C GLU A 28 1.30 -9.25 -13.75
N PRO A 29 0.27 -8.39 -13.88
CA PRO A 29 -1.01 -8.78 -14.47
C PRO A 29 -0.82 -9.29 -15.91
N VAL A 30 -1.59 -10.31 -16.30
CA VAL A 30 -1.66 -10.79 -17.69
C VAL A 30 -2.28 -9.73 -18.61
N SER A 31 -3.19 -8.92 -18.08
CA SER A 31 -3.80 -7.80 -18.78
C SER A 31 -4.47 -6.86 -17.80
N GLU A 32 -4.57 -5.59 -18.17
CA GLU A 32 -5.33 -4.58 -17.44
C GLU A 32 -6.40 -3.99 -18.35
N GLU A 33 -7.58 -3.74 -17.78
CA GLU A 33 -8.73 -3.18 -18.46
C GLU A 33 -9.29 -2.04 -17.62
N THR A 34 -9.47 -0.87 -18.22
CA THR A 34 -10.11 0.28 -17.57
C THR A 34 -11.31 0.72 -18.38
N LEU A 35 -12.46 0.83 -17.71
CA LEU A 35 -13.69 1.36 -18.24
C LEU A 35 -14.00 2.68 -17.55
N GLU A 36 -13.89 3.79 -18.30
CA GLU A 36 -14.31 5.10 -17.81
C GLU A 36 -15.84 5.12 -17.58
N LEU A 37 -16.24 5.70 -16.46
CA LEU A 37 -17.64 5.93 -16.12
C LEU A 37 -17.99 7.41 -16.33
N PRO A 38 -19.29 7.74 -16.49
CA PRO A 38 -19.72 9.14 -16.53
C PRO A 38 -19.43 9.84 -15.21
N ALA A 39 -18.84 11.04 -15.27
CA ALA A 39 -18.72 11.93 -14.13
C ALA A 39 -20.10 12.37 -13.61
N SER A 40 -20.17 12.71 -12.33
CA SER A 40 -21.37 13.24 -11.70
C SER A 40 -21.56 14.71 -12.06
N ASP A 41 -22.80 15.18 -12.20
CA ASP A 41 -23.09 16.62 -12.34
C ASP A 41 -22.61 17.44 -11.12
N LEU A 42 -22.47 16.78 -9.96
CA LEU A 42 -22.01 17.40 -8.71
C LEU A 42 -20.49 17.53 -8.63
N ASP A 43 -19.76 16.68 -9.34
CA ASP A 43 -18.31 16.72 -9.47
C ASP A 43 -17.91 16.35 -10.91
N PRO A 44 -17.87 17.35 -11.82
CA PRO A 44 -17.53 17.12 -13.22
C PRO A 44 -16.03 16.86 -13.44
N ASP A 45 -15.18 17.11 -12.44
CA ASP A 45 -13.73 16.89 -12.52
C ASP A 45 -13.34 15.47 -12.07
N ALA A 46 -14.25 14.76 -11.37
CA ALA A 46 -14.12 13.36 -11.03
C ALA A 46 -13.89 12.50 -12.28
N LYS A 47 -13.04 11.47 -12.13
CA LYS A 47 -12.73 10.49 -13.18
C LYS A 47 -13.16 9.10 -12.75
N PRO A 48 -14.47 8.87 -12.58
CA PRO A 48 -14.94 7.57 -12.13
C PRO A 48 -14.60 6.51 -13.18
N GLN A 49 -14.20 5.33 -12.72
CA GLN A 49 -13.77 4.24 -13.57
C GLN A 49 -13.96 2.88 -12.90
N VAL A 50 -13.95 1.84 -13.72
CA VAL A 50 -13.75 0.45 -13.26
C VAL A 50 -12.42 -0.02 -13.83
N ALA A 51 -11.50 -0.42 -12.96
CA ALA A 51 -10.23 -1.04 -13.35
C ALA A 51 -10.24 -2.52 -12.99
N CYS A 52 -9.75 -3.37 -13.89
CA CYS A 52 -9.56 -4.80 -13.65
C CYS A 52 -8.13 -5.22 -14.00
N SER A 53 -7.33 -5.59 -13.00
CA SER A 53 -6.03 -6.22 -13.19
C SER A 53 -6.20 -7.73 -13.19
N ARG A 54 -5.98 -8.37 -14.34
CA ARG A 54 -6.22 -9.81 -14.56
C ARG A 54 -4.97 -10.62 -14.36
N PHE A 55 -5.10 -11.70 -13.61
CA PHE A 55 -4.08 -12.73 -13.41
C PHE A 55 -4.58 -14.06 -14.00
N ALA A 56 -3.70 -15.06 -14.08
CA ALA A 56 -4.02 -16.33 -14.75
C ALA A 56 -5.29 -17.02 -14.22
N ALA A 57 -5.62 -16.86 -12.93
CA ALA A 57 -6.72 -17.58 -12.28
C ALA A 57 -7.87 -16.68 -11.79
N PHE A 58 -7.73 -15.35 -11.81
CA PHE A 58 -8.70 -14.40 -11.25
C PHE A 58 -8.39 -12.99 -11.77
N ALA A 59 -9.27 -12.03 -11.49
CA ALA A 59 -8.95 -10.61 -11.62
C ALA A 59 -9.30 -9.87 -10.34
N VAL A 60 -8.52 -8.83 -10.02
CA VAL A 60 -8.88 -7.84 -9.01
C VAL A 60 -9.62 -6.73 -9.71
N LYS A 61 -10.81 -6.38 -9.23
CA LYS A 61 -11.63 -5.30 -9.76
C LYS A 61 -11.73 -4.19 -8.72
N GLU A 62 -11.45 -2.98 -9.17
CA GLU A 62 -11.57 -1.73 -8.44
C GLU A 62 -12.63 -0.85 -9.14
N VAL A 63 -13.66 -0.46 -8.41
CA VAL A 63 -14.63 0.56 -8.85
C VAL A 63 -14.29 1.83 -8.09
N ASP A 64 -13.85 2.85 -8.80
CA ASP A 64 -13.55 4.16 -8.27
C ASP A 64 -14.59 5.14 -8.83
N ILE A 65 -15.29 5.86 -7.96
CA ILE A 65 -16.32 6.83 -8.35
C ILE A 65 -15.80 8.28 -8.33
N GLY A 66 -14.50 8.47 -8.15
CA GLY A 66 -13.82 9.77 -8.08
C GLY A 66 -13.75 10.37 -6.68
N GLU A 67 -14.04 9.58 -5.64
CA GLU A 67 -13.91 9.97 -4.24
C GLU A 67 -12.60 9.42 -3.64
N ILE A 68 -12.27 9.82 -2.41
CA ILE A 68 -11.12 9.26 -1.70
C ILE A 68 -11.40 7.79 -1.35
N GLY A 69 -10.60 6.89 -1.91
CA GLY A 69 -10.80 5.45 -1.87
C GLY A 69 -11.68 4.92 -2.98
N ALA A 70 -11.42 3.69 -3.40
CA ALA A 70 -12.32 2.98 -4.28
C ALA A 70 -13.66 2.70 -3.56
N GLU A 71 -14.77 2.90 -4.27
CA GLU A 71 -16.11 2.55 -3.81
C GLU A 71 -16.25 1.05 -3.58
N LYS A 72 -15.60 0.24 -4.42
CA LYS A 72 -15.67 -1.22 -4.31
C LYS A 72 -14.39 -1.91 -4.79
N LEU A 73 -13.85 -2.76 -3.92
CA LEU A 73 -12.80 -3.71 -4.25
C LEU A 73 -13.38 -5.14 -4.25
N SER A 74 -13.00 -5.94 -5.24
CA SER A 74 -13.55 -7.30 -5.39
C SER A 74 -12.65 -8.21 -6.21
N LEU A 75 -12.90 -9.52 -6.10
CA LEU A 75 -12.33 -10.52 -7.00
C LEU A 75 -13.40 -11.11 -7.91
N ILE A 76 -13.07 -11.20 -9.19
CA ILE A 76 -13.89 -11.81 -10.23
C ILE A 76 -13.11 -12.94 -10.93
N GLY A 77 -13.81 -13.75 -11.71
CA GLY A 77 -13.20 -14.76 -12.56
C GLY A 77 -12.30 -14.14 -13.64
N PRO A 78 -11.30 -14.90 -14.14
CA PRO A 78 -10.28 -14.36 -15.05
C PRO A 78 -10.85 -13.88 -16.39
N ALA A 79 -12.02 -14.40 -16.80
CA ALA A 79 -12.72 -14.04 -18.04
C ALA A 79 -14.02 -13.25 -17.80
N ASP A 80 -14.35 -12.92 -16.54
CA ASP A 80 -15.56 -12.16 -16.25
C ASP A 80 -15.42 -10.72 -16.76
N ALA A 81 -16.54 -10.13 -17.20
CA ALA A 81 -16.55 -8.77 -17.73
C ALA A 81 -16.10 -7.75 -16.67
N CYS A 82 -15.29 -6.77 -17.09
CA CYS A 82 -14.92 -5.64 -16.25
C CYS A 82 -16.05 -4.60 -16.24
N THR A 83 -16.98 -4.76 -15.32
CA THR A 83 -18.17 -3.90 -15.16
C THR A 83 -18.36 -3.53 -13.70
N VAL A 84 -19.09 -2.44 -13.44
CA VAL A 84 -19.37 -1.95 -12.07
C VAL A 84 -19.85 -3.09 -11.18
N ASP A 85 -20.87 -3.83 -11.62
CA ASP A 85 -21.37 -5.02 -10.95
C ASP A 85 -21.06 -6.28 -11.78
N THR A 86 -20.57 -7.31 -11.10
CA THR A 86 -20.27 -8.61 -11.72
C THR A 86 -20.95 -9.70 -10.90
N PRO A 87 -21.84 -10.53 -11.49
CA PRO A 87 -22.52 -11.60 -10.75
C PRO A 87 -21.54 -12.55 -10.06
N GLY A 88 -21.70 -12.72 -8.75
CA GLY A 88 -20.85 -13.64 -7.97
C GLY A 88 -19.46 -13.10 -7.62
N GLU A 89 -19.19 -11.80 -7.85
CA GLU A 89 -17.96 -11.17 -7.39
C GLU A 89 -17.77 -11.32 -5.88
N LYS A 90 -16.52 -11.55 -5.47
CA LYS A 90 -16.15 -11.67 -4.07
C LYS A 90 -15.71 -10.31 -3.56
N ILE A 91 -16.63 -9.60 -2.92
CA ILE A 91 -16.40 -8.24 -2.42
C ILE A 91 -15.43 -8.28 -1.22
N VAL A 92 -14.43 -7.40 -1.26
CA VAL A 92 -13.53 -7.12 -0.14
C VAL A 92 -14.20 -6.04 0.72
N LYS A 93 -14.58 -6.40 1.95
CA LYS A 93 -15.16 -5.47 2.93
C LYS A 93 -14.14 -5.20 4.02
N ASP A 94 -13.38 -4.13 3.85
CA ASP A 94 -12.33 -3.75 4.79
C ASP A 94 -12.25 -2.23 4.91
N GLU A 95 -12.14 -1.71 6.13
CA GLU A 95 -11.98 -0.28 6.39
C GLU A 95 -10.57 0.22 6.03
N VAL A 96 -9.59 -0.69 5.90
CA VAL A 96 -8.21 -0.39 5.50
C VAL A 96 -8.02 -0.51 3.98
N ALA A 97 -8.80 -1.34 3.29
CA ALA A 97 -8.63 -1.54 1.84
C ALA A 97 -9.30 -0.38 1.07
N GLY A 98 -8.53 0.66 0.77
CA GLY A 98 -8.95 1.79 -0.06
C GLY A 98 -8.67 1.57 -1.55
N TYR A 99 -7.49 1.04 -1.89
CA TYR A 99 -7.06 0.82 -3.27
C TYR A 99 -6.33 -0.51 -3.44
N PHE A 100 -6.38 -1.07 -4.66
CA PHE A 100 -5.57 -2.20 -5.05
C PHE A 100 -4.08 -1.82 -5.09
N LEU A 101 -3.25 -2.58 -4.36
CA LEU A 101 -1.82 -2.34 -4.29
C LEU A 101 -1.02 -3.37 -5.13
N GLY A 102 -1.45 -4.63 -5.16
CA GLY A 102 -0.76 -5.65 -5.94
C GLY A 102 -1.08 -7.09 -5.54
N VAL A 103 -0.47 -8.04 -6.26
CA VAL A 103 -0.61 -9.48 -6.01
C VAL A 103 0.78 -10.11 -5.91
N SER A 104 0.94 -11.10 -5.04
CA SER A 104 2.07 -12.03 -5.10
C SER A 104 1.59 -13.44 -4.78
N GLY A 105 1.58 -14.32 -5.78
CA GLY A 105 1.03 -15.66 -5.69
C GLY A 105 -0.43 -15.66 -5.25
N ASP A 106 -0.68 -16.13 -4.03
CA ASP A 106 -2.02 -16.25 -3.45
C ASP A 106 -2.38 -15.10 -2.51
N TYR A 107 -1.51 -14.10 -2.41
CA TYR A 107 -1.67 -12.94 -1.53
C TYR A 107 -2.06 -11.72 -2.34
N ILE A 108 -3.12 -11.05 -1.90
CA ILE A 108 -3.60 -9.81 -2.51
C ILE A 108 -3.41 -8.69 -1.50
N PHE A 109 -2.87 -7.59 -1.97
CA PHE A 109 -2.51 -6.43 -1.18
C PHE A 109 -3.43 -5.28 -1.54
N PHE A 110 -3.98 -4.65 -0.50
CA PHE A 110 -4.70 -3.39 -0.62
C PHE A 110 -4.04 -2.37 0.31
N GLN A 111 -4.06 -1.12 -0.10
CA GLN A 111 -3.60 0.01 0.73
C GLN A 111 -4.76 0.89 1.12
N ALA A 112 -4.61 1.63 2.22
CA ALA A 112 -5.59 2.65 2.60
C ALA A 112 -5.60 3.81 1.61
N SER A 113 -6.73 4.52 1.58
CA SER A 113 -6.90 5.71 0.74
C SER A 113 -6.03 6.87 1.20
N ASP A 114 -5.72 6.92 2.49
CA ASP A 114 -4.94 7.97 3.13
C ASP A 114 -3.89 7.40 4.09
N GLY A 115 -2.83 8.19 4.30
CA GLY A 115 -1.87 7.95 5.36
C GLY A 115 -2.47 8.20 6.74
N TRP A 116 -1.95 7.49 7.74
CA TRP A 116 -2.29 7.65 9.15
C TRP A 116 -1.01 7.69 9.98
N ASN A 117 -0.84 8.75 10.79
CA ASN A 117 0.31 8.92 11.67
C ASN A 117 1.66 8.77 10.93
N GLY A 118 1.78 9.32 9.72
CA GLY A 118 3.00 9.27 8.91
C GLY A 118 3.34 7.89 8.32
N GLY A 119 2.45 6.92 8.41
CA GLY A 119 2.51 5.66 7.65
C GLY A 119 1.36 5.55 6.66
N LEU A 120 1.49 4.69 5.66
CA LEU A 120 0.40 4.27 4.78
C LEU A 120 -0.03 2.85 5.20
N PRO A 121 -1.23 2.69 5.79
CA PRO A 121 -1.76 1.39 6.13
C PRO A 121 -1.96 0.50 4.89
N PHE A 122 -1.77 -0.80 5.07
CA PHE A 122 -2.06 -1.81 4.08
C PHE A 122 -2.66 -3.05 4.74
N VAL A 123 -3.36 -3.86 3.96
CA VAL A 123 -3.96 -5.12 4.39
C VAL A 123 -3.72 -6.22 3.36
N VAL A 124 -3.47 -7.43 3.84
CA VAL A 124 -3.18 -8.61 3.02
C VAL A 124 -4.30 -9.63 3.14
N TYR A 125 -4.74 -10.15 2.01
CA TYR A 125 -5.82 -11.12 1.86
C TYR A 125 -5.32 -12.42 1.23
N ASP A 126 -5.92 -13.56 1.63
CA ASP A 126 -5.79 -14.82 0.89
C ASP A 126 -6.80 -14.85 -0.24
N ARG A 127 -6.32 -14.87 -1.48
CA ARG A 127 -7.09 -14.96 -2.73
C ARG A 127 -8.11 -16.11 -2.73
N ARG A 128 -7.76 -17.25 -2.14
CA ARG A 128 -8.55 -18.49 -2.22
C ARG A 128 -9.87 -18.33 -1.45
N THR A 129 -9.76 -17.76 -0.26
CA THR A 129 -10.86 -17.59 0.70
C THR A 129 -11.46 -16.18 0.69
N VAL A 130 -10.73 -15.20 0.15
CA VAL A 130 -10.98 -13.76 0.29
C VAL A 130 -11.06 -13.37 1.77
N GLY A 131 -10.23 -14.02 2.58
CA GLY A 131 -10.09 -13.76 4.00
C GLY A 131 -8.93 -12.82 4.28
N ARG A 132 -9.16 -11.81 5.13
CA ARG A 132 -8.12 -10.97 5.70
C ARG A 132 -7.12 -11.84 6.48
N LEU A 133 -5.83 -11.62 6.24
CA LEU A 133 -4.75 -12.31 6.94
C LEU A 133 -4.16 -11.43 8.04
N PHE A 134 -3.68 -10.24 7.69
CA PHE A 134 -3.14 -9.24 8.61
C PHE A 134 -3.07 -7.88 7.91
N ASP A 135 -2.85 -6.84 8.71
CA ASP A 135 -2.59 -5.47 8.29
C ASP A 135 -1.37 -4.92 9.04
N ASP A 136 -0.76 -3.89 8.47
CA ASP A 136 0.29 -3.09 9.09
C ASP A 136 0.40 -1.75 8.34
N ALA A 137 1.40 -0.94 8.63
CA ALA A 137 1.68 0.27 7.87
C ALA A 137 3.16 0.34 7.48
N PHE A 138 3.44 0.81 6.26
CA PHE A 138 4.79 1.18 5.85
C PHE A 138 4.96 2.70 5.82
N ALA A 139 6.20 3.17 5.94
CA ALA A 139 6.60 4.55 5.70
C ALA A 139 7.46 4.62 4.44
N GLY A 140 7.22 5.63 3.60
CA GLY A 140 7.94 5.80 2.33
C GLY A 140 7.34 4.96 1.20
N ASP A 141 8.22 4.40 0.36
CA ASP A 141 7.90 3.91 -0.99
C ASP A 141 7.29 2.49 -1.05
N GLY A 142 6.87 1.91 0.08
CA GLY A 142 6.23 0.59 0.13
C GLY A 142 7.18 -0.59 0.41
N PHE A 143 6.92 -1.71 -0.25
CA PHE A 143 7.68 -2.96 -0.07
C PHE A 143 8.98 -2.94 -0.87
N THR A 144 10.09 -3.28 -0.22
CA THR A 144 11.39 -3.47 -0.89
C THR A 144 11.58 -4.91 -1.36
N GLU A 145 10.89 -5.88 -0.74
CA GLU A 145 10.95 -7.28 -1.14
C GLU A 145 9.63 -7.99 -0.79
N ILE A 146 9.17 -8.86 -1.69
CA ILE A 146 8.08 -9.79 -1.45
C ILE A 146 8.52 -11.17 -1.92
N LYS A 147 8.38 -12.17 -1.04
CA LYS A 147 8.56 -13.58 -1.37
C LYS A 147 7.34 -14.37 -0.91
N SER A 148 6.57 -14.87 -1.86
CA SER A 148 5.40 -15.70 -1.60
C SER A 148 5.68 -17.19 -1.86
N GLY A 149 4.95 -18.03 -1.15
CA GLY A 149 4.88 -19.48 -1.32
C GLY A 149 3.50 -19.98 -0.90
N ALA A 150 3.23 -21.28 -1.07
CA ALA A 150 1.88 -21.86 -0.96
C ALA A 150 1.08 -21.44 0.28
N ASP A 151 1.73 -21.31 1.45
CA ASP A 151 1.13 -20.80 2.69
C ASP A 151 2.14 -19.96 3.50
N THR A 152 3.13 -19.39 2.80
CA THR A 152 4.15 -18.52 3.40
C THR A 152 4.23 -17.20 2.65
N LEU A 153 4.42 -16.11 3.38
CA LEU A 153 4.74 -14.80 2.82
C LEU A 153 5.87 -14.17 3.62
N VAL A 154 6.84 -13.59 2.93
CA VAL A 154 7.89 -12.75 3.53
C VAL A 154 7.83 -11.39 2.87
N LEU A 155 7.75 -10.33 3.68
CA LEU A 155 7.76 -8.94 3.23
C LEU A 155 8.90 -8.21 3.91
N HIS A 156 9.64 -7.40 3.14
CA HIS A 156 10.56 -6.40 3.67
C HIS A 156 10.03 -5.01 3.33
N TYR A 157 9.97 -4.14 4.33
CA TYR A 157 9.55 -2.75 4.20
C TYR A 157 10.02 -1.93 5.40
N GLN A 158 9.94 -0.61 5.27
CA GLN A 158 10.12 0.27 6.41
C GLN A 158 8.78 0.40 7.13
N ARG A 159 8.62 -0.30 8.25
CA ARG A 159 7.39 -0.30 9.03
C ARG A 159 7.18 1.01 9.77
N SER A 160 5.98 1.57 9.70
CA SER A 160 5.53 2.67 10.56
C SER A 160 4.75 2.10 11.74
N LEU A 161 5.17 2.44 12.96
CA LEU A 161 4.51 2.00 14.19
C LEU A 161 4.23 3.22 15.08
N THR A 162 2.95 3.47 15.34
CA THR A 162 2.56 4.39 16.43
C THR A 162 2.72 3.67 17.78
N ALA A 163 3.59 4.20 18.63
CA ALA A 163 3.76 3.72 20.00
C ALA A 163 2.57 4.12 20.88
N GLU A 164 2.36 3.40 21.99
CA GLU A 164 1.33 3.74 22.98
C GLU A 164 1.81 4.81 23.98
N CYS A 165 2.98 5.39 23.74
CA CYS A 165 3.69 6.30 24.63
C CYS A 165 4.49 7.35 23.85
N SER A 166 4.94 8.38 24.55
CA SER A 166 5.77 9.46 24.01
C SER A 166 7.23 9.26 24.44
N LEU A 167 8.13 9.09 23.47
CA LEU A 167 9.58 9.07 23.70
C LEU A 167 10.12 10.42 24.17
N TYR A 168 9.37 11.50 23.94
CA TYR A 168 9.68 12.83 24.48
C TYR A 168 9.36 12.94 25.96
N LYS A 169 8.17 12.47 26.38
CA LYS A 169 7.69 12.64 27.75
C LYS A 169 8.30 11.64 28.73
N ASP A 170 8.46 10.39 28.30
CA ASP A 170 8.99 9.30 29.14
C ASP A 170 9.94 8.41 28.33
N THR A 171 11.12 8.95 28.04
CA THR A 171 12.12 8.30 27.17
C THR A 171 12.47 6.90 27.65
N GLY A 172 12.66 6.70 28.96
CA GLY A 172 13.11 5.42 29.52
C GLY A 172 12.06 4.32 29.41
N ALA A 173 10.87 4.55 29.99
CA ALA A 173 9.83 3.52 29.97
C ALA A 173 9.27 3.31 28.56
N CYS A 174 9.12 4.38 27.78
CA CYS A 174 8.63 4.27 26.41
C CYS A 174 9.61 3.51 25.50
N ALA A 175 10.92 3.79 25.58
CA ALA A 175 11.91 3.04 24.82
C ALA A 175 11.91 1.55 25.18
N ALA A 176 11.77 1.20 26.46
CA ALA A 176 11.67 -0.19 26.90
C ALA A 176 10.41 -0.89 26.37
N ALA A 177 9.26 -0.19 26.38
CA ALA A 177 8.01 -0.71 25.83
C ALA A 177 8.10 -0.95 24.32
N ILE A 178 8.65 0.01 23.57
CA ILE A 178 8.88 -0.11 22.12
C ILE A 178 9.84 -1.27 21.82
N ALA A 179 10.96 -1.37 22.54
CA ALA A 179 11.93 -2.44 22.37
C ALA A 179 11.29 -3.82 22.61
N THR A 180 10.44 -3.94 23.63
CA THR A 180 9.70 -5.18 23.93
C THR A 180 8.69 -5.53 22.84
N LYS A 181 7.93 -4.55 22.34
CA LYS A 181 6.89 -4.75 21.32
C LYS A 181 7.47 -5.10 19.95
N THR A 182 8.61 -4.50 19.60
CA THR A 182 9.20 -4.60 18.26
C THR A 182 10.35 -5.59 18.17
N GLY A 183 11.01 -5.91 19.28
CA GLY A 183 12.29 -6.64 19.28
C GLY A 183 13.50 -5.76 18.90
N LEU A 184 13.32 -4.45 18.73
CA LEU A 184 14.44 -3.53 18.51
C LEU A 184 15.35 -3.49 19.74
N ALA A 185 16.67 -3.52 19.51
CA ALA A 185 17.62 -3.29 20.59
C ALA A 185 17.45 -1.88 21.16
N ALA A 186 17.51 -1.71 22.48
CA ALA A 186 17.31 -0.42 23.15
C ALA A 186 18.18 0.72 22.57
N LYS A 187 19.43 0.42 22.18
CA LYS A 187 20.36 1.38 21.56
C LYS A 187 19.94 1.87 20.16
N ARG A 188 18.98 1.21 19.51
CA ARG A 188 18.43 1.58 18.20
C ARG A 188 17.14 2.39 18.33
N ILE A 189 16.59 2.56 19.54
CA ILE A 189 15.46 3.45 19.74
C ILE A 189 15.98 4.89 19.61
N PRO A 190 15.41 5.72 18.70
CA PRO A 190 15.93 7.05 18.42
C PRO A 190 15.60 8.04 19.55
N ASP A 191 16.40 9.10 19.65
CA ASP A 191 16.05 10.29 20.43
C ASP A 191 15.13 11.18 19.58
N CYS A 192 13.91 11.42 20.08
CA CYS A 192 12.88 12.17 19.38
C CYS A 192 12.77 13.62 19.84
N THR A 193 13.63 14.07 20.75
CA THR A 193 13.57 15.40 21.37
C THR A 193 13.51 16.52 20.34
N ALA A 194 14.38 16.46 19.33
CA ALA A 194 14.49 17.52 18.32
C ALA A 194 13.20 17.73 17.51
N ILE A 195 12.46 16.66 17.20
CA ILE A 195 11.23 16.75 16.39
C ILE A 195 10.09 17.36 17.21
N TYR A 196 9.95 16.95 18.47
CA TYR A 196 8.95 17.53 19.38
C TYR A 196 9.25 19.01 19.65
N ASP A 197 10.51 19.37 19.90
CA ASP A 197 10.91 20.76 20.13
C ASP A 197 10.68 21.64 18.89
N ALA A 198 10.95 21.11 17.70
CA ALA A 198 10.67 21.80 16.44
C ALA A 198 9.17 22.05 16.26
N GLU A 199 8.32 21.05 16.53
CA GLU A 199 6.87 21.20 16.42
C GLU A 199 6.34 22.20 17.44
N LYS A 200 6.76 22.12 18.71
CA LYS A 200 6.40 23.07 19.77
C LYS A 200 6.78 24.51 19.43
N LYS A 201 7.84 24.71 18.65
CA LYS A 201 8.23 26.03 18.16
C LYS A 201 7.34 26.49 17.00
N ARG A 202 6.88 25.57 16.15
CA ARG A 202 5.97 25.84 15.02
C ARG A 202 4.55 26.16 15.47
N THR A 203 4.06 25.47 16.50
CA THR A 203 2.68 25.53 17.00
C THR A 203 2.64 25.80 18.51
N PRO A 204 3.08 26.99 18.96
CA PRO A 204 3.33 27.27 20.37
C PRO A 204 2.10 27.21 21.28
N ASP A 205 0.90 27.36 20.72
CA ASP A 205 -0.36 27.28 21.46
C ASP A 205 -0.74 25.84 21.84
N PHE A 206 -0.11 24.83 21.22
CA PHE A 206 -0.42 23.40 21.41
C PHE A 206 0.71 22.64 22.14
N LYS A 207 1.62 23.34 22.82
CA LYS A 207 2.82 22.72 23.42
C LYS A 207 2.49 21.59 24.39
N GLU A 208 1.44 21.74 25.19
CA GLU A 208 1.06 20.75 26.19
C GLU A 208 0.44 19.49 25.58
N GLU A 209 -0.24 19.64 24.45
CA GLU A 209 -0.77 18.55 23.64
C GLU A 209 0.37 17.81 22.94
N ILE A 210 1.30 18.54 22.33
CA ILE A 210 2.47 17.97 21.64
C ILE A 210 3.29 17.09 22.57
N ASP A 211 3.52 17.52 23.82
CA ASP A 211 4.27 16.73 24.81
C ASP A 211 3.64 15.34 25.06
N LYS A 212 2.32 15.22 24.87
CA LYS A 212 1.56 14.00 25.12
C LYS A 212 1.37 13.14 23.87
N LEU A 213 1.73 13.64 22.69
CA LEU A 213 1.53 12.89 21.45
C LEU A 213 2.34 11.58 21.49
N PRO A 214 1.73 10.45 21.14
CA PRO A 214 2.46 9.19 20.99
C PRO A 214 3.56 9.36 19.95
N THR A 215 4.67 8.65 20.10
CA THR A 215 5.73 8.69 19.10
C THR A 215 5.44 7.69 18.00
N VAL A 216 5.60 8.10 16.75
CA VAL A 216 5.66 7.18 15.61
C VAL A 216 7.12 6.82 15.38
N ILE A 217 7.43 5.53 15.26
CA ILE A 217 8.76 5.08 14.84
C ILE A 217 8.69 4.38 13.50
N ASN A 218 9.70 4.63 12.66
CA ASN A 218 9.86 3.96 11.38
C ASN A 218 11.12 3.10 11.42
N TYR A 219 11.04 1.84 11.01
CA TYR A 219 12.19 0.94 10.99
C TYR A 219 12.05 -0.17 9.95
N PRO A 220 13.16 -0.62 9.33
CA PRO A 220 13.15 -1.80 8.47
C PRO A 220 12.71 -3.05 9.23
N VAL A 221 11.75 -3.77 8.66
CA VAL A 221 11.20 -5.02 9.24
C VAL A 221 11.15 -6.12 8.20
N GLU A 222 11.38 -7.34 8.65
CA GLU A 222 10.96 -8.54 7.96
C GLU A 222 9.67 -9.04 8.61
N MET A 223 8.58 -9.03 7.86
CA MET A 223 7.34 -9.69 8.24
C MET A 223 7.30 -11.09 7.63
N ARG A 224 6.97 -12.09 8.43
CA ARG A 224 6.72 -13.46 7.96
C ARG A 224 5.33 -13.91 8.34
N TRP A 225 4.56 -14.32 7.33
CA TRP A 225 3.33 -15.08 7.47
C TRP A 225 3.63 -16.57 7.36
N ALA A 226 3.31 -17.33 8.40
CA ALA A 226 3.34 -18.79 8.38
C ALA A 226 2.42 -19.35 9.47
N GLY A 227 1.76 -20.47 9.20
CA GLY A 227 0.90 -21.13 10.19
C GLY A 227 -0.25 -20.26 10.69
N GLY A 228 -0.79 -19.39 9.84
CA GLY A 228 -1.92 -18.51 10.17
C GLY A 228 -1.56 -17.31 11.05
N LYS A 229 -0.28 -16.92 11.12
CA LYS A 229 0.17 -15.80 11.95
C LYS A 229 1.23 -14.96 11.24
N ALA A 230 1.10 -13.64 11.38
CA ALA A 230 2.14 -12.67 11.05
C ALA A 230 3.14 -12.54 12.22
N THR A 231 4.43 -12.57 11.90
CA THR A 231 5.53 -12.32 12.84
C THR A 231 6.45 -11.25 12.28
N PHE A 232 6.95 -10.37 13.13
CA PHE A 232 7.71 -9.19 12.73
C PHE A 232 9.09 -9.24 13.39
N SER A 233 10.15 -9.13 12.59
CA SER A 233 11.53 -9.13 13.06
C SER A 233 12.23 -7.88 12.53
N PRO A 234 12.74 -6.98 13.40
CA PRO A 234 13.47 -5.81 12.94
C PRO A 234 14.72 -6.22 12.16
N MET A 235 14.91 -5.58 11.02
CA MET A 235 16.11 -5.73 10.21
C MET A 235 17.16 -4.68 10.60
N GLY A 236 18.37 -4.82 10.10
CA GLY A 236 19.36 -3.74 10.15
C GLY A 236 18.88 -2.50 9.38
N GLY A 237 19.47 -1.35 9.67
CA GLY A 237 19.13 -0.06 9.04
C GLY A 237 18.64 0.98 10.03
N ASP A 238 18.30 2.15 9.49
CA ASP A 238 17.96 3.33 10.27
C ASP A 238 16.62 3.18 10.99
N VAL A 239 16.52 3.77 12.18
CA VAL A 239 15.27 3.89 12.92
C VAL A 239 15.05 5.37 13.13
N THR A 240 13.94 5.88 12.63
CA THR A 240 13.57 7.28 12.75
C THR A 240 12.32 7.42 13.59
N CYS A 241 12.03 8.63 14.03
CA CYS A 241 10.75 8.93 14.65
C CYS A 241 10.08 10.13 14.01
N ASN A 242 8.77 10.15 14.11
CA ASN A 242 7.90 11.21 13.63
C ASN A 242 6.85 11.53 14.70
N LEU A 243 6.21 12.67 14.54
CA LEU A 243 4.97 12.95 15.23
C LEU A 243 3.80 12.32 14.46
N PRO A 244 2.72 11.94 15.15
CA PRO A 244 1.48 11.56 14.51
C PRO A 244 0.94 12.76 13.72
N SER A 245 0.50 12.49 12.50
CA SER A 245 -0.03 13.45 11.52
C SER A 245 -1.35 12.95 10.97
#